data_AF-A0A8H3D540-F1
#
_entry.id   AF-A0A8H3D540-F1
#
_cell.length_a   1.000
_cell.length_b   1.000
_cell.length_c   1.000
_cell.angle_alpha   90.00
_cell.angle_beta   90.00
_cell.angle_gamma   90.00
#
_symmetry.space_group_name_H-M   'P 1'
#
loop_
_entity.id
_entity.type
_entity.pdbx_description
1 polymer ?
#
loop_
_entity_poly.entity_id
_entity_poly.type
_entity_poly.pdbx_seq_one_letter_code
_entity_poly.pdbx_strand_id
1 'polypeptide(L)'
;MSNVHESRVLGGYKATLSNPNTGPEAKAHAEHVLANAGADVATDSAEHDNRVIGGYKATLSNPRTGEEAKAHAAEVLAQQGSDAAPTTSASTGDEHDNRVLGGYKATLSNPNTGSEAKEHAQEVLADAGVSDATRDTSTTGVSEHEKRVLAGYKGVLSNDNTSEEAKEKARAVLSEAGELH
;
A
#
# COMPACT_ATOMS: atom_id res chain seq x y z
N MET A 1 12.74 3.20 -21.44
CA MET A 1 13.19 1.81 -21.69
C MET A 1 14.41 1.40 -20.84
N SER A 2 15.03 2.32 -20.09
CA SER A 2 16.22 2.09 -19.26
C SER A 2 15.96 1.27 -17.98
N ASN A 3 14.84 1.52 -17.29
CA ASN A 3 14.61 0.97 -15.95
C ASN A 3 14.43 -0.57 -15.92
N VAL A 4 13.82 -1.14 -16.96
CA VAL A 4 13.59 -2.59 -17.09
C VAL A 4 14.90 -3.33 -17.41
N HIS A 5 15.77 -2.71 -18.21
CA HIS A 5 17.07 -3.29 -18.55
C HIS A 5 17.97 -3.35 -17.31
N GLU A 6 18.01 -2.25 -16.55
CA GLU A 6 18.78 -2.15 -15.32
C GLU A 6 18.28 -3.15 -14.25
N SER A 7 16.97 -3.24 -14.06
CA SER A 7 16.37 -4.25 -13.15
C SER A 7 16.74 -5.69 -13.54
N ARG A 8 16.76 -5.99 -14.84
CA ARG A 8 17.11 -7.33 -15.34
C ARG A 8 18.59 -7.64 -15.19
N VAL A 9 19.46 -6.65 -15.39
CA VAL A 9 20.90 -6.76 -15.19
C VAL A 9 21.22 -6.99 -13.71
N LEU A 10 20.61 -6.22 -12.81
CA LEU A 10 20.76 -6.41 -11.36
C LEU A 10 20.23 -7.78 -10.90
N GLY A 11 19.11 -8.24 -11.46
CA GLY A 11 18.62 -9.61 -11.23
C GLY A 11 19.61 -10.69 -11.65
N GLY A 12 20.34 -10.48 -12.76
CA GLY A 12 21.43 -11.36 -13.19
C GLY A 12 22.58 -11.41 -12.18
N TYR A 13 23.02 -10.26 -11.67
CA TYR A 13 24.05 -10.21 -10.62
C TYR A 13 23.60 -10.87 -9.31
N LYS A 14 22.32 -10.72 -8.91
CA LYS A 14 21.75 -11.46 -7.77
C LYS A 14 21.79 -12.98 -7.98
N ALA A 15 21.50 -13.45 -9.19
CA ALA A 15 21.62 -14.87 -9.53
C ALA A 15 23.07 -15.37 -9.43
N THR A 16 24.06 -14.55 -9.77
CA THR A 16 25.48 -14.92 -9.61
C THR A 16 25.90 -15.07 -8.14
N LEU A 17 25.30 -14.33 -7.21
CA LEU A 17 25.53 -14.49 -5.78
C LEU A 17 24.93 -15.79 -5.23
N SER A 18 23.71 -16.10 -5.69
CA SER A 18 22.94 -17.27 -5.23
C SER A 18 23.44 -18.59 -5.82
N ASN A 19 24.12 -18.55 -6.97
CA ASN A 19 24.65 -19.75 -7.60
C ASN A 19 25.81 -20.35 -6.77
N PRO A 20 25.77 -21.65 -6.39
CA PRO A 20 26.88 -22.30 -5.69
C PRO A 20 28.10 -22.54 -6.59
N ASN A 21 27.92 -22.54 -7.92
CA ASN A 21 28.98 -22.82 -8.90
C ASN A 21 29.74 -21.57 -9.38
N THR A 22 29.44 -20.39 -8.85
CA THR A 22 30.17 -19.16 -9.20
C THR A 22 31.38 -18.94 -8.30
N GLY A 23 32.50 -18.54 -8.90
CA GLY A 23 33.74 -18.27 -8.19
C GLY A 23 33.64 -17.03 -7.28
N PRO A 24 34.50 -16.95 -6.24
CA PRO A 24 34.47 -15.88 -5.25
C PRO A 24 34.69 -14.48 -5.85
N GLU A 25 35.54 -14.37 -6.88
CA GLU A 25 35.80 -13.10 -7.57
C GLU A 25 34.56 -12.57 -8.30
N ALA A 26 33.79 -13.46 -8.93
CA ALA A 26 32.55 -13.10 -9.62
C ALA A 26 31.47 -12.65 -8.62
N LYS A 27 31.43 -13.27 -7.43
CA LYS A 27 30.52 -12.87 -6.36
C LYS A 27 30.87 -11.50 -5.79
N ALA A 28 32.15 -11.25 -5.50
CA ALA A 28 32.62 -9.94 -5.03
C ALA A 28 32.31 -8.81 -6.03
N HIS A 29 32.47 -9.09 -7.33
CA HIS A 29 32.11 -8.14 -8.37
C HIS A 29 30.58 -7.89 -8.42
N ALA A 30 29.77 -8.95 -8.32
CA ALA A 30 28.32 -8.82 -8.30
C ALA A 30 27.81 -8.04 -7.08
N GLU A 31 28.40 -8.27 -5.90
CA GLU A 31 28.14 -7.49 -4.69
C GLU A 31 28.45 -6.00 -4.90
N HIS A 32 29.61 -5.68 -5.47
CA HIS A 32 29.99 -4.30 -5.73
C HIS A 32 29.05 -3.60 -6.72
N VAL A 33 28.59 -4.30 -7.76
CA VAL A 33 27.61 -3.75 -8.72
C VAL A 33 26.25 -3.52 -8.07
N LEU A 34 25.76 -4.47 -7.26
CA LEU A 34 24.48 -4.34 -6.56
C LEU A 34 24.51 -3.23 -5.50
N ALA A 35 25.62 -3.09 -4.78
CA ALA A 35 25.82 -2.03 -3.79
C ALA A 35 25.83 -0.64 -4.45
N ASN A 36 26.54 -0.46 -5.57
CA ASN A 36 26.55 0.82 -6.30
C ASN A 36 25.20 1.18 -6.91
N ALA A 37 24.40 0.17 -7.28
CA ALA A 37 23.05 0.39 -7.82
C ALA A 37 22.00 0.68 -6.73
N GLY A 38 22.37 0.69 -5.43
CA GLY A 38 21.44 0.87 -4.33
C GLY A 38 20.38 -0.24 -4.24
N ALA A 39 20.64 -1.40 -4.86
CA ALA A 39 19.72 -2.51 -4.85
C ALA A 39 19.86 -3.25 -3.53
N ASP A 40 18.94 -2.99 -2.60
CA ASP A 40 18.81 -3.80 -1.38
C ASP A 40 18.64 -5.27 -1.77
N VAL A 41 19.68 -6.08 -1.58
CA VAL A 41 19.67 -7.52 -1.85
C VAL A 41 18.81 -8.26 -0.81
N ALA A 42 18.57 -7.64 0.35
CA ALA A 42 17.84 -8.24 1.47
C ALA A 42 16.31 -8.28 1.28
N THR A 43 15.72 -7.32 0.56
CA THR A 43 14.25 -7.19 0.47
C THR A 43 13.62 -8.28 -0.39
N ASP A 44 14.23 -8.65 -1.51
CA ASP A 44 13.71 -9.70 -2.39
C ASP A 44 13.89 -11.13 -1.83
N SER A 45 14.95 -11.36 -1.03
CA SER A 45 15.15 -12.68 -0.40
C SER A 45 14.05 -12.96 0.62
N ALA A 46 13.72 -11.97 1.44
CA ALA A 46 12.61 -12.08 2.39
C ALA A 46 11.26 -12.26 1.66
N GLU A 47 11.03 -11.58 0.53
CA GLU A 47 9.83 -11.82 -0.28
C GLU A 47 9.78 -13.21 -0.89
N HIS A 48 10.93 -13.72 -1.37
CA HIS A 48 11.02 -15.07 -1.92
C HIS A 48 10.72 -16.12 -0.84
N ASP A 49 11.32 -15.97 0.33
CA ASP A 49 11.12 -16.85 1.47
C ASP A 49 9.66 -16.85 1.93
N ASN A 50 9.04 -15.66 2.02
CA ASN A 50 7.61 -15.53 2.35
C ASN A 50 6.71 -16.23 1.31
N ARG A 51 7.01 -16.12 0.01
CA ARG A 51 6.24 -16.80 -1.05
C ARG A 51 6.42 -18.32 -0.99
N VAL A 52 7.64 -18.79 -0.73
CA VAL A 52 7.96 -20.22 -0.58
C VAL A 52 7.20 -20.80 0.63
N ILE A 53 7.24 -20.12 1.77
CA ILE A 53 6.50 -20.50 2.98
C ILE A 53 4.98 -20.50 2.75
N GLY A 54 4.45 -19.51 2.03
CA GLY A 54 3.05 -19.50 1.60
C GLY A 54 2.67 -20.72 0.75
N GLY A 55 3.56 -21.14 -0.16
CA GLY A 55 3.36 -22.33 -0.99
C GLY A 55 3.31 -23.63 -0.18
N TYR A 56 4.18 -23.80 0.81
CA TYR A 56 4.14 -24.95 1.71
C TYR A 56 2.88 -24.96 2.59
N LYS A 57 2.44 -23.80 3.10
CA LYS A 57 1.16 -23.67 3.81
C LYS A 57 -0.02 -24.05 2.92
N ALA A 58 -0.04 -23.61 1.66
CA ALA A 58 -1.07 -24.00 0.70
C ALA A 58 -1.07 -25.51 0.42
N THR A 59 0.12 -26.13 0.37
CA THR A 59 0.27 -27.58 0.20
C THR A 59 -0.36 -28.36 1.36
N LEU A 60 -0.25 -27.86 2.60
CA LEU A 60 -0.91 -28.47 3.76
C LEU A 60 -2.44 -28.34 3.69
N SER A 61 -2.95 -27.17 3.30
CA SER A 61 -4.39 -26.90 3.23
C SER A 61 -5.10 -27.55 2.03
N ASN A 62 -4.36 -27.94 0.99
CA ASN A 62 -4.95 -28.54 -0.21
C ASN A 62 -5.39 -30.00 0.07
N PRO A 63 -6.67 -30.36 -0.13
CA PRO A 63 -7.12 -31.74 0.04
C PRO A 63 -6.61 -32.68 -1.07
N ARG A 64 -6.13 -32.14 -2.20
CA ARG A 64 -5.63 -32.93 -3.34
C ARG A 64 -4.14 -33.26 -3.28
N THR A 65 -3.41 -32.76 -2.28
CA THR A 65 -1.99 -33.07 -2.09
C THR A 65 -1.83 -34.36 -1.30
N GLY A 66 -0.86 -35.19 -1.70
CA GLY A 66 -0.56 -36.45 -1.04
C GLY A 66 0.07 -36.26 0.34
N GLU A 67 -0.02 -37.29 1.19
CA GLU A 67 0.48 -37.25 2.57
C GLU A 67 1.99 -37.01 2.65
N GLU A 68 2.77 -37.61 1.75
CA GLU A 68 4.23 -37.40 1.69
C GLU A 68 4.60 -35.92 1.42
N ALA A 69 3.89 -35.28 0.50
CA ALA A 69 4.10 -33.87 0.17
C ALA A 69 3.71 -32.95 1.35
N LYS A 70 2.68 -33.34 2.12
CA LYS A 70 2.27 -32.62 3.33
C LYS A 70 3.29 -32.79 4.46
N ALA A 71 3.81 -34.00 4.66
CA ALA A 71 4.83 -34.27 5.68
C ALA A 71 6.10 -33.44 5.41
N HIS A 72 6.57 -33.42 4.16
CA HIS A 72 7.71 -32.60 3.77
C HIS A 72 7.43 -31.10 3.91
N ALA A 73 6.23 -30.64 3.51
CA ALA A 73 5.85 -29.24 3.70
C ALA A 73 5.84 -28.83 5.18
N ALA A 74 5.36 -29.70 6.07
CA ALA A 74 5.36 -29.47 7.51
C ALA A 74 6.79 -29.43 8.10
N GLU A 75 7.68 -30.32 7.65
CA GLU A 75 9.08 -30.34 8.06
C GLU A 75 9.81 -29.06 7.66
N VAL A 76 9.63 -28.61 6.40
CA VAL A 76 10.25 -27.37 5.92
C VAL A 76 9.74 -26.15 6.68
N LEU A 77 8.44 -26.08 6.97
CA LEU A 77 7.85 -25.00 7.77
C LEU A 77 8.42 -24.98 9.20
N ALA A 78 8.58 -26.14 9.83
CA ALA A 78 9.17 -26.28 11.16
C ALA A 78 10.65 -25.85 11.18
N GLN A 79 11.43 -26.26 10.16
CA GLN A 79 12.85 -25.91 10.05
C GLN A 79 13.07 -24.40 9.85
N GLN A 80 12.17 -23.72 9.15
CA GLN A 80 12.22 -22.27 8.93
C GLN A 80 11.63 -21.45 10.10
N GLY A 81 11.27 -22.07 11.22
CA GLY A 81 10.66 -21.37 12.37
C GLY A 81 9.31 -20.73 12.07
N SER A 82 8.71 -21.09 10.93
CA SER A 82 7.37 -20.68 10.54
C SER A 82 6.40 -21.65 11.20
N ASP A 83 6.14 -21.44 12.49
CA ASP A 83 5.29 -22.30 13.30
C ASP A 83 4.02 -22.65 12.51
N ALA A 84 3.81 -23.95 12.30
CA ALA A 84 2.77 -24.54 11.47
C ALA A 84 1.37 -24.42 12.12
N ALA A 85 1.16 -23.40 12.95
CA ALA A 85 -0.18 -22.92 13.18
C ALA A 85 -0.70 -22.36 11.84
N PRO A 86 -2.00 -22.54 11.51
CA PRO A 86 -2.68 -21.53 10.73
C PRO A 86 -2.63 -20.25 11.56
N THR A 87 -1.50 -19.56 11.52
CA THR A 87 -1.46 -18.13 11.72
C THR A 87 -2.28 -17.62 10.54
N THR A 88 -3.61 -17.61 10.73
CA THR A 88 -4.35 -16.38 10.52
C THR A 88 -3.39 -15.32 11.01
N SER A 89 -2.76 -14.59 10.07
CA SER A 89 -1.84 -13.54 10.42
C SER A 89 -2.63 -12.57 11.30
N ALA A 90 -2.59 -12.79 12.61
CA ALA A 90 -3.21 -11.97 13.61
C ALA A 90 -2.41 -10.68 13.80
N SER A 91 -1.54 -10.33 12.85
CA SER A 91 -0.95 -9.00 12.71
C SER A 91 -1.74 -8.12 11.73
N THR A 92 -2.85 -8.59 11.17
CA THR A 92 -3.72 -7.81 10.26
C THR A 92 -5.20 -7.95 10.58
N GLY A 93 -5.58 -8.23 11.83
CA GLY A 93 -6.98 -8.07 12.26
C GLY A 93 -7.46 -6.65 11.96
N ASP A 94 -6.69 -5.66 12.43
CA ASP A 94 -6.97 -4.27 12.14
C ASP A 94 -6.91 -3.94 10.63
N GLU A 95 -5.94 -4.47 9.88
CA GLU A 95 -5.78 -4.08 8.48
C GLU A 95 -6.84 -4.72 7.57
N HIS A 96 -7.21 -5.97 7.84
CA HIS A 96 -8.30 -6.65 7.17
C HIS A 96 -9.63 -5.96 7.50
N ASP A 97 -9.88 -5.66 8.77
CA ASP A 97 -11.13 -5.05 9.21
C ASP A 97 -11.23 -3.61 8.68
N ASN A 98 -10.13 -2.85 8.66
CA ASN A 98 -10.08 -1.53 8.01
C ASN A 98 -10.37 -1.60 6.51
N ARG A 99 -9.89 -2.63 5.80
CA ARG A 99 -10.20 -2.81 4.37
C ARG A 99 -11.66 -3.18 4.15
N VAL A 100 -12.23 -4.03 5.00
CA VAL A 100 -13.65 -4.41 4.96
C VAL A 100 -14.54 -3.18 5.23
N LEU A 101 -14.25 -2.42 6.28
CA LEU A 101 -14.96 -1.19 6.63
C LEU A 101 -14.79 -0.12 5.53
N GLY A 102 -13.62 -0.02 4.91
CA GLY A 102 -13.38 0.81 3.74
C GLY A 102 -14.28 0.44 2.55
N GLY A 103 -14.50 -0.86 2.33
CA GLY A 103 -15.43 -1.37 1.32
C GLY A 103 -16.87 -0.93 1.57
N TYR A 104 -17.36 -1.03 2.81
CA TYR A 104 -18.70 -0.55 3.17
C TYR A 104 -18.84 0.98 3.02
N LYS A 105 -17.80 1.76 3.32
CA LYS A 105 -17.78 3.21 3.04
C LYS A 105 -17.85 3.53 1.55
N ALA A 106 -17.19 2.73 0.71
CA ALA A 106 -17.28 2.88 -0.74
C ALA A 106 -18.68 2.56 -1.26
N THR A 107 -19.33 1.52 -0.73
CA THR A 107 -20.73 1.14 -1.02
C THR A 107 -21.70 2.30 -0.74
N LEU A 108 -21.52 3.04 0.35
CA LEU A 108 -22.32 4.23 0.66
C LEU A 108 -22.10 5.37 -0.35
N SER A 109 -20.87 5.54 -0.82
CA SER A 109 -20.49 6.64 -1.73
C SER A 109 -20.80 6.34 -3.20
N ASN A 110 -21.03 5.08 -3.56
CA ASN A 110 -21.29 4.68 -4.94
C ASN A 110 -22.75 4.98 -5.35
N PRO A 111 -22.99 5.80 -6.39
CA PRO A 111 -24.34 6.12 -6.86
C PRO A 111 -25.04 4.92 -7.49
N ASN A 112 -24.31 3.90 -7.96
CA ASN A 112 -24.86 2.72 -8.62
C ASN A 112 -25.24 1.59 -7.64
N THR A 113 -25.06 1.81 -6.34
CA THR A 113 -25.42 0.82 -5.32
C THR A 113 -26.88 1.02 -4.89
N GLY A 114 -27.63 -0.10 -4.82
CA GLY A 114 -29.02 -0.11 -4.36
C GLY A 114 -29.20 0.30 -2.89
N SER A 115 -30.41 0.73 -2.53
CA SER A 115 -30.74 1.22 -1.18
C SER A 115 -30.51 0.18 -0.09
N GLU A 116 -30.87 -1.08 -0.33
CA GLU A 116 -30.72 -2.18 0.62
C GLU A 116 -29.25 -2.46 0.98
N ALA A 117 -28.37 -2.45 -0.03
CA ALA A 117 -26.93 -2.63 0.18
C ALA A 117 -26.29 -1.44 0.93
N LYS A 118 -26.85 -0.24 0.79
CA LYS A 118 -26.41 0.94 1.54
C LYS A 118 -26.85 0.88 2.99
N GLU A 119 -28.08 0.44 3.25
CA GLU A 119 -28.61 0.27 4.61
C GLU A 119 -27.79 -0.76 5.39
N HIS A 120 -27.52 -1.91 4.78
CA HIS A 120 -26.65 -2.93 5.37
C HIS A 120 -25.21 -2.41 5.60
N ALA A 121 -24.65 -1.67 4.64
CA ALA A 121 -23.32 -1.07 4.81
C ALA A 121 -23.29 -0.06 5.98
N GLN A 122 -24.38 0.66 6.20
CA GLN A 122 -24.51 1.63 7.28
C GLN A 122 -24.63 0.93 8.65
N GLU A 123 -25.38 -0.16 8.74
CA GLU A 123 -25.50 -0.98 9.94
C GLU A 123 -24.14 -1.56 10.36
N VAL A 124 -23.40 -2.15 9.42
CA VAL A 124 -22.08 -2.73 9.68
C VAL A 124 -21.07 -1.68 10.13
N LEU A 125 -21.10 -0.48 9.54
CA LEU A 125 -20.22 0.63 9.96
C LEU A 125 -20.57 1.18 11.35
N ALA A 126 -21.87 1.20 11.69
CA ALA A 126 -22.36 1.63 13.00
C ALA A 126 -21.97 0.64 14.10
N ASP A 127 -22.14 -0.66 13.86
CA ASP A 127 -21.74 -1.73 14.78
C ASP A 127 -20.23 -1.75 15.03
N ALA A 128 -19.44 -1.50 13.97
CA ALA A 128 -17.99 -1.39 14.06
C ALA A 128 -17.48 -0.11 14.77
N GLY A 129 -18.38 0.74 15.28
CA GLY A 129 -18.01 1.99 15.95
C GLY A 129 -17.39 3.05 15.02
N VAL A 130 -17.39 2.80 13.70
CA VAL A 130 -16.96 3.75 12.67
C VAL A 130 -18.11 4.71 12.39
N SER A 131 -18.47 5.45 13.44
CA SER A 131 -19.28 6.64 13.28
C SER A 131 -18.51 7.63 12.40
N ASP A 132 -19.24 8.36 11.56
CA ASP A 132 -18.78 9.36 10.60
C ASP A 132 -18.13 10.59 11.28
N ALA A 133 -17.36 10.39 12.35
CA ALA A 133 -16.68 11.43 13.12
C ALA A 133 -15.58 12.15 12.33
N THR A 134 -15.28 11.72 11.10
CA THR A 134 -14.38 12.42 10.18
C THR A 134 -15.12 13.17 9.06
N ARG A 135 -16.46 13.22 9.08
CA ARG A 135 -17.24 14.20 8.32
C ARG A 135 -17.84 15.28 9.22
N ASP A 136 -17.10 15.69 10.25
CA ASP A 136 -17.24 17.08 10.69
C ASP A 136 -16.59 18.02 9.66
N THR A 137 -17.14 18.02 8.45
CA THR A 137 -16.98 19.09 7.46
C THR A 137 -18.21 20.00 7.50
N SER A 138 -18.96 19.99 8.60
CA SER A 138 -20.22 20.73 8.75
C SER A 138 -20.20 21.76 9.88
N THR A 139 -19.21 21.77 10.77
CA THR A 139 -19.09 22.81 11.82
C THR A 139 -18.61 24.17 11.31
N THR A 140 -18.33 24.32 10.01
CA THR A 140 -18.22 25.65 9.39
C THR A 140 -18.70 25.50 7.96
N GLY A 141 -19.79 26.19 7.58
CA GLY A 141 -20.54 26.02 6.34
C GLY A 141 -19.82 26.33 5.02
N VAL A 142 -18.50 26.12 4.96
CA VAL A 142 -17.63 26.26 3.81
C VAL A 142 -17.21 24.85 3.40
N SER A 143 -17.56 24.45 2.18
CA SER A 143 -17.26 23.10 1.68
C SER A 143 -15.74 22.85 1.67
N GLU A 144 -15.29 21.61 1.89
CA GLU A 144 -13.85 21.25 1.79
C GLU A 144 -13.25 21.64 0.44
N HIS A 145 -14.08 21.61 -0.61
CA HIS A 145 -13.71 22.09 -1.94
C HIS A 145 -13.37 23.58 -1.91
N GLU A 146 -14.22 24.40 -1.30
CA GLU A 146 -14.05 25.84 -1.19
C GLU A 146 -12.83 26.21 -0.34
N LYS A 147 -12.58 25.53 0.78
CA LYS A 147 -11.33 25.71 1.55
C LYS A 147 -10.08 25.43 0.71
N ARG A 148 -10.09 24.35 -0.08
CA ARG A 148 -8.97 24.00 -0.96
C ARG A 148 -8.80 25.00 -2.11
N VAL A 149 -9.90 25.53 -2.65
CA VAL A 149 -9.89 26.57 -3.68
C VAL A 149 -9.28 27.87 -3.13
N LEU A 150 -9.72 28.32 -1.94
CA LEU A 150 -9.19 29.52 -1.29
C LEU A 150 -7.71 29.37 -0.93
N ALA A 151 -7.28 28.20 -0.45
CA ALA A 151 -5.87 27.89 -0.24
C ALA A 151 -5.03 27.99 -1.53
N GLY A 152 -5.60 27.58 -2.67
CA GLY A 152 -4.98 27.75 -3.98
C GLY A 152 -4.76 29.22 -4.34
N TYR A 153 -5.79 30.07 -4.15
CA TYR A 153 -5.68 31.52 -4.38
C TYR A 153 -4.68 32.20 -3.43
N LYS A 154 -4.58 31.76 -2.17
CA LYS A 154 -3.51 32.21 -1.25
C LYS A 154 -2.11 31.82 -1.74
N GLY A 155 -1.98 30.63 -2.32
CA GLY A 155 -0.75 30.17 -2.97
C GLY A 155 -0.34 31.03 -4.16
N VAL A 156 -1.30 31.49 -4.97
CA VAL A 156 -1.05 32.44 -6.07
C VAL A 156 -0.46 33.74 -5.53
N LEU A 157 -0.99 34.28 -4.43
CA LEU A 157 -0.47 35.51 -3.83
C LEU A 157 0.93 35.39 -3.24
N SER A 158 1.30 34.18 -2.82
CA SER A 158 2.61 33.89 -2.20
C SER A 158 3.68 33.52 -3.23
N ASN A 159 3.31 33.32 -4.49
CA ASN A 159 4.23 32.89 -5.54
C ASN A 159 4.74 34.09 -6.35
N ASP A 160 6.05 34.35 -6.28
CA ASP A 160 6.72 35.45 -6.97
C ASP A 160 6.66 35.36 -8.50
N ASN A 161 6.48 34.16 -9.05
CA ASN A 161 6.40 33.93 -10.51
C ASN A 161 4.98 34.13 -11.09
N THR A 162 4.03 34.65 -10.32
CA THR A 162 2.67 34.91 -10.80
C THR A 162 2.52 36.34 -11.30
N SER A 163 1.71 36.52 -12.36
CA SER A 163 1.44 37.85 -12.90
C SER A 163 0.58 38.67 -11.93
N GLU A 164 0.76 39.99 -11.97
CA GLU A 164 -0.01 40.91 -11.12
C GLU A 164 -1.53 40.81 -11.39
N GLU A 165 -1.95 40.57 -12.63
CA GLU A 165 -3.35 40.32 -12.97
C GLU A 165 -3.93 39.07 -12.30
N ALA A 166 -3.12 38.02 -12.14
CA ALA A 166 -3.55 36.78 -11.47
C ALA A 166 -3.64 36.99 -9.95
N LYS A 167 -2.73 37.78 -9.37
CA LYS A 167 -2.75 38.16 -7.95
C LYS A 167 -3.96 39.04 -7.63
N GLU A 168 -4.30 39.98 -8.50
CA GLU A 168 -5.49 40.83 -8.30
C GLU A 168 -6.78 40.01 -8.27
N LYS A 169 -6.95 39.08 -9.22
CA LYS A 169 -8.08 38.14 -9.22
C LYS A 169 -8.11 37.27 -7.97
N ALA A 170 -6.95 36.77 -7.53
CA ALA A 170 -6.86 35.98 -6.30
C ALA A 170 -7.27 36.80 -5.06
N ARG A 171 -6.87 38.07 -4.98
CA ARG A 171 -7.31 38.99 -3.90
C ARG A 171 -8.81 39.24 -3.94
N ALA A 172 -9.39 39.45 -5.12
CA ALA A 172 -10.84 39.66 -5.26
C ALA A 172 -11.63 38.45 -4.74
N VAL A 173 -11.24 37.23 -5.13
CA VAL A 173 -11.91 35.99 -4.69
C VAL A 173 -11.75 35.77 -3.17
N LEU A 174 -10.57 36.01 -2.61
CA LEU A 174 -10.33 35.89 -1.16
C LEU A 174 -11.06 36.96 -0.35
N SER A 175 -11.24 38.16 -0.92
CA SER A 175 -12.00 39.25 -0.31
C SER A 175 -13.50 38.95 -0.30
N GLU A 176 -14.03 38.41 -1.39
CA GLU A 176 -15.43 38.00 -1.50
C GLU A 176 -15.75 36.84 -0.53
N ALA A 177 -14.80 35.91 -0.35
CA ALA A 177 -14.91 34.81 0.60
C ALA A 177 -14.68 35.21 2.07
N GLY A 178 -14.33 36.47 2.36
CA GLY A 178 -14.12 36.96 3.72
C GLY A 178 -12.83 36.46 4.40
N GLU A 179 -11.85 35.95 3.65
CA GLU A 179 -10.57 35.44 4.18
C GLU A 179 -9.45 36.49 4.27
N LEU A 180 -9.72 37.73 3.84
CA LEU A 180 -8.80 38.87 4.01
C LEU A 180 -9.13 39.60 5.33
N HIS A 181 -8.40 39.25 6.39
CA HIS A 181 -8.30 39.99 7.65
C HIS A 181 -6.82 40.20 8.01
#